data_AF-W0E854-F1
#
_entry.id   AF-W0E854-F1
#
_cell.length_a   1.000
_cell.length_b   1.000
_cell.length_c   1.000
_cell.angle_alpha   90.00
_cell.angle_beta   90.00
_cell.angle_gamma   90.00
#
_symmetry.space_group_name_H-M   'P 1'
#
loop_
_entity.id
_entity.type
_entity.pdbx_description
1 polymer ?
#
loop_
_entity_poly.entity_id
_entity_poly.type
_entity_poly.pdbx_seq_one_letter_code
_entity_poly.pdbx_strand_id
1 'polypeptide(L)'
;MEAIADFVIKIVDLVEAEFSELKGKAINTVVGIGLILLAVVMAMVGFVMGIYGIYLTLCIFMPPFLAAFANAALAFIIGGGLLQWAKRKLS
;
A
#
# COMPACT_ATOMS: atom_id res chain seq x y z
N MET A 1 -18.71 -2.09 53.55
CA MET A 1 -17.31 -2.10 53.08
C MET A 1 -17.10 -3.07 51.91
N GLU A 2 -17.85 -4.18 51.82
CA GLU A 2 -17.82 -5.09 50.64
C GLU A 2 -18.26 -4.43 49.32
N ALA A 3 -19.32 -3.63 49.31
CA ALA A 3 -19.84 -3.02 48.08
C ALA A 3 -18.87 -2.05 47.38
N ILE A 4 -17.95 -1.42 48.13
CA ILE A 4 -16.94 -0.52 47.57
C ILE A 4 -15.78 -1.33 46.98
N ALA A 5 -15.40 -2.44 47.62
CA ALA A 5 -14.36 -3.33 47.12
C ALA A 5 -14.80 -4.00 45.81
N ASP A 6 -16.03 -4.51 45.74
CA ASP A 6 -16.58 -5.10 44.51
C ASP A 6 -16.69 -4.08 43.36
N PHE A 7 -17.01 -2.83 43.68
CA PHE A 7 -17.07 -1.77 42.69
C PHE A 7 -15.69 -1.38 42.17
N VAL A 8 -14.69 -1.32 43.06
CA VAL A 8 -13.30 -1.05 42.69
C VAL A 8 -12.72 -2.18 41.83
N ILE A 9 -12.97 -3.44 42.18
CA ILE A 9 -12.52 -4.60 41.39
C ILE A 9 -13.15 -4.56 39.99
N LYS A 10 -14.46 -4.29 39.88
CA LYS A 10 -15.13 -4.17 38.59
C LYS A 10 -14.56 -3.07 37.70
N ILE A 11 -14.18 -1.92 38.28
CA ILE A 11 -13.56 -0.83 37.52
C ILE A 11 -12.16 -1.21 37.05
N VAL A 12 -11.37 -1.88 37.88
CA VAL A 12 -10.03 -2.34 37.53
C VAL A 12 -10.10 -3.37 36.39
N ASP A 13 -11.01 -4.33 36.47
CA ASP A 13 -11.22 -5.33 35.41
C ASP A 13 -11.68 -4.67 34.09
N LEU A 14 -12.55 -3.65 34.16
CA LEU A 14 -12.99 -2.90 32.98
C LEU A 14 -11.83 -2.15 32.31
N VAL A 15 -10.97 -1.54 33.13
CA VAL A 15 -9.79 -0.80 32.66
C VAL A 15 -8.75 -1.75 32.05
N GLU A 16 -8.48 -2.90 32.68
CA GLU A 16 -7.58 -3.91 32.11
C GLU A 16 -8.12 -4.49 30.80
N ALA A 17 -9.44 -4.74 30.72
CA ALA A 17 -10.09 -5.21 29.51
C ALA A 17 -9.94 -4.20 28.36
N GLU A 18 -10.25 -2.92 28.60
CA GLU A 18 -10.07 -1.86 27.59
C GLU A 18 -8.60 -1.67 27.20
N PHE A 19 -7.65 -1.77 28.14
CA PHE A 19 -6.22 -1.70 27.83
C PHE A 19 -5.73 -2.90 27.02
N SER A 20 -6.24 -4.11 27.28
CA SER A 20 -5.89 -5.30 26.50
C SER A 20 -6.45 -5.20 25.07
N GLU A 21 -7.66 -4.66 24.94
CA GLU A 21 -8.33 -4.48 23.66
C GLU A 21 -7.65 -3.37 22.84
N LEU A 22 -7.27 -2.26 23.49
CA LEU A 22 -6.44 -1.21 22.90
C LEU A 22 -5.06 -1.71 22.47
N LYS A 23 -4.39 -2.54 23.29
CA LYS A 23 -3.11 -3.16 22.92
C LYS A 23 -3.27 -4.08 21.70
N GLY A 24 -4.28 -4.93 21.66
CA GLY A 24 -4.56 -5.81 20.53
C GLY A 24 -4.87 -5.02 19.24
N LYS A 25 -5.66 -3.95 19.36
CA LYS A 25 -6.01 -3.08 18.23
C LYS A 25 -4.80 -2.28 17.75
N ALA A 26 -3.98 -1.74 18.66
CA ALA A 26 -2.76 -1.00 18.33
C ALA A 26 -1.71 -1.89 17.65
N ILE A 27 -1.51 -3.13 18.12
CA ILE A 27 -0.60 -4.08 17.48
C ILE A 27 -1.09 -4.42 16.06
N ASN A 28 -2.39 -4.70 15.89
CA ASN A 28 -2.95 -4.97 14.57
C ASN A 28 -2.83 -3.75 13.64
N THR A 29 -3.00 -2.53 14.15
CA THR A 29 -2.80 -1.30 13.36
C THR A 29 -1.33 -1.14 12.95
N VAL A 30 -0.38 -1.35 13.86
CA VAL A 30 1.06 -1.26 13.55
C VAL A 30 1.48 -2.32 12.52
N VAL A 31 1.03 -3.57 12.70
CA VAL A 31 1.27 -4.67 11.75
C VAL A 31 0.62 -4.36 10.40
N GLY A 32 -0.61 -3.84 10.40
CA GLY A 32 -1.31 -3.42 9.19
C GLY A 32 -0.57 -2.32 8.42
N ILE A 33 -0.08 -1.28 9.11
CA ILE A 33 0.73 -0.22 8.50
C ILE A 33 2.03 -0.80 7.93
N GLY A 34 2.70 -1.69 8.67
CA GLY A 34 3.92 -2.36 8.21
C GLY A 34 3.69 -3.19 6.94
N LEU A 35 2.59 -3.95 6.88
CA LEU A 35 2.21 -4.74 5.71
C LEU A 35 1.86 -3.87 4.50
N ILE A 36 1.17 -2.74 4.71
CA ILE A 36 0.86 -1.79 3.63
C ILE A 36 2.16 -1.21 3.05
N LEU A 37 3.10 -0.82 3.90
CA LEU A 37 4.39 -0.29 3.47
C LEU A 37 5.17 -1.33 2.63
N LEU A 38 5.23 -2.57 3.10
CA LEU A 38 5.81 -3.69 2.36
C LEU A 38 5.12 -3.93 1.01
N ALA A 39 3.78 -3.91 0.98
CA ALA A 39 3.01 -4.08 -0.24
C ALA A 39 3.29 -2.96 -1.26
N VAL A 40 3.40 -1.70 -0.81
CA VAL A 40 3.73 -0.56 -1.68
C VAL A 40 5.14 -0.71 -2.25
N VAL A 41 6.13 -1.09 -1.45
CA VAL A 41 7.50 -1.33 -1.92
C VAL A 41 7.53 -2.47 -2.93
N MET A 42 6.88 -3.60 -2.64
CA MET A 42 6.78 -4.74 -3.56
C MET A 42 6.08 -4.36 -4.86
N ALA A 43 5.01 -3.57 -4.79
CA ALA A 43 4.30 -3.09 -5.98
C ALA A 43 5.19 -2.17 -6.84
N MET A 44 5.97 -1.27 -6.22
CA MET A 44 6.92 -0.42 -6.96
C MET A 44 8.01 -1.26 -7.64
N VAL A 45 8.60 -2.22 -6.93
CA VAL A 45 9.63 -3.11 -7.49
C VAL A 45 9.06 -3.93 -8.65
N GLY A 46 7.86 -4.50 -8.48
CA GLY A 46 7.16 -5.23 -9.53
C GLY A 46 6.87 -4.37 -10.75
N PHE A 47 6.47 -3.12 -10.55
CA PHE A 47 6.22 -2.17 -11.63
C PHE A 47 7.50 -1.84 -12.43
N VAL A 48 8.61 -1.55 -11.74
CA VAL A 48 9.91 -1.28 -12.39
C VAL A 48 10.40 -2.50 -13.17
N MET A 49 10.33 -3.70 -12.56
CA MET A 49 10.71 -4.94 -13.23
C MET A 49 9.80 -5.25 -14.42
N GLY A 50 8.51 -4.93 -14.34
CA GLY A 50 7.57 -5.05 -15.46
C GLY A 50 7.96 -4.15 -16.64
N ILE A 51 8.27 -2.88 -16.38
CA ILE A 51 8.76 -1.94 -17.41
C ILE A 51 10.07 -2.43 -18.03
N TYR A 52 10.97 -2.94 -17.20
CA TYR A 52 12.24 -3.50 -17.67
C TYR A 52 12.03 -4.75 -18.54
N GLY A 53 11.10 -5.63 -18.17
CA GLY A 53 10.74 -6.81 -18.97
C GLY A 53 10.15 -6.44 -20.33
N ILE A 54 9.30 -5.41 -20.39
CA ILE A 54 8.78 -4.87 -21.66
C ILE A 54 9.93 -4.34 -22.52
N TYR A 55 10.86 -3.58 -21.93
CA TYR A 55 12.04 -3.09 -22.63
C TYR A 55 12.91 -4.23 -23.19
N LEU A 56 13.20 -5.26 -22.38
CA LEU A 56 13.96 -6.44 -22.80
C LEU A 56 13.29 -7.17 -23.95
N THR A 57 11.96 -7.32 -23.88
CA THR A 57 11.18 -7.96 -24.94
C THR A 57 11.26 -7.15 -26.23
N LEU A 58 11.14 -5.83 -26.15
CA LEU A 58 11.31 -4.95 -27.32
C LEU A 58 12.72 -5.05 -27.90
N CYS A 59 13.76 -5.18 -27.06
CA CYS A 59 15.14 -5.35 -27.51
C CYS A 59 15.38 -6.64 -28.33
N ILE A 60 14.49 -7.63 -28.25
CA ILE A 60 14.55 -8.83 -29.11
C ILE A 60 14.19 -8.48 -30.56
N PHE A 61 13.31 -7.49 -30.75
CA PHE A 61 12.77 -7.13 -32.06
C PHE A 61 13.43 -5.90 -32.69
N MET A 62 14.10 -5.06 -31.89
CA MET A 62 14.70 -3.81 -32.37
C MET A 62 15.95 -3.42 -31.57
N PRO A 63 16.82 -2.54 -32.13
CA PRO A 63 17.99 -2.06 -31.43
C PRO A 63 17.64 -1.38 -30.08
N PRO A 64 18.52 -1.44 -29.06
CA PRO A 64 18.23 -0.95 -27.71
C PRO A 64 17.76 0.51 -27.66
N PHE A 65 18.34 1.38 -28.50
CA PHE A 65 17.95 2.79 -28.55
C PHE A 65 16.49 2.97 -29.00
N LEU A 66 16.05 2.16 -29.97
CA LEU A 66 14.72 2.23 -30.54
C LEU A 66 13.70 1.62 -29.57
N ALA A 67 14.07 0.55 -28.88
CA ALA A 67 13.29 -0.07 -27.82
C ALA A 67 13.05 0.88 -26.64
N ALA A 68 14.06 1.66 -26.24
CA ALA A 68 13.93 2.67 -25.20
C ALA A 68 12.95 3.78 -25.60
N PHE A 69 13.04 4.27 -26.85
CA PHE A 69 12.11 5.26 -27.39
C PHE A 69 10.68 4.72 -27.48
N ALA A 70 10.49 3.49 -27.94
CA ALA A 70 9.18 2.84 -28.01
C ALA A 70 8.56 2.68 -26.62
N ASN A 71 9.35 2.25 -25.63
CA ASN A 71 8.88 2.12 -24.25
C ASN A 71 8.53 3.49 -23.64
N ALA A 72 9.31 4.54 -23.92
CA ALA A 72 9.01 5.90 -23.50
C ALA A 72 7.72 6.44 -24.14
N ALA A 73 7.49 6.17 -25.43
CA ALA A 73 6.26 6.54 -26.13
C ALA A 73 5.03 5.85 -25.52
N LEU A 74 5.13 4.55 -25.24
CA LEU A 74 4.06 3.79 -24.55
C LEU A 74 3.75 4.38 -23.17
N ALA A 75 4.78 4.70 -22.38
CA ALA A 75 4.60 5.32 -21.08
C ALA A 75 3.88 6.68 -21.19
N PHE A 76 4.20 7.48 -22.21
CA PHE A 76 3.57 8.77 -22.46
C PHE A 76 2.08 8.63 -22.83
N ILE A 77 1.74 7.64 -23.65
CA ILE A 77 0.34 7.35 -24.04
C ILE A 77 -0.48 6.90 -22.82
N ILE A 78 0.07 5.97 -22.03
CA ILE A 78 -0.61 5.47 -20.83
C ILE A 78 -0.78 6.60 -19.80
N GLY A 79 0.27 7.37 -19.54
CA GLY A 79 0.22 8.50 -18.61
C GLY A 79 -0.74 9.61 -19.08
N GLY A 80 -0.72 9.95 -20.36
CA GLY A 80 -1.64 10.91 -20.96
C GLY A 80 -3.11 10.43 -20.89
N GLY A 81 -3.35 9.14 -21.14
CA GLY A 81 -4.68 8.53 -21.01
C GLY A 81 -5.22 8.55 -19.58
N LEU A 82 -4.37 8.22 -18.60
CA LEU A 82 -4.70 8.30 -17.17
C LEU A 82 -5.03 9.74 -16.74
N LEU A 83 -4.26 10.72 -17.21
CA LEU A 83 -4.52 12.15 -16.97
C LEU A 83 -5.87 12.59 -17.55
N GLN A 84 -6.20 12.19 -18.78
CA GLN A 84 -7.50 12.52 -19.36
C GLN A 84 -8.66 11.85 -18.62
N TRP A 85 -8.50 10.59 -18.21
CA TRP A 85 -9.51 9.89 -17.43
C TRP A 85 -9.72 10.52 -16.05
N ALA A 86 -8.63 10.87 -15.37
CA ALA A 86 -8.69 11.58 -14.09
C ALA A 86 -9.42 12.93 -14.23
N LYS A 87 -9.13 13.71 -15.29
CA LYS A 87 -9.84 14.96 -15.60
C LYS A 87 -11.34 14.75 -15.81
N ARG A 88 -11.75 13.68 -16.51
CA ARG A 88 -13.17 13.37 -16.73
C ARG A 88 -13.93 12.93 -15.47
N LYS A 89 -13.23 12.36 -14.48
CA LYS A 89 -13.85 11.90 -13.22
C LYS A 89 -13.94 13.00 -12.16
N LEU A 90 -13.09 14.03 -12.27
CA LEU A 90 -13.05 15.19 -11.38
C LEU A 90 -13.89 16.38 -11.88
N SER A 91 -14.28 16.37 -13.16
CA SER A 91 -15.25 17.31 -13.77
C SER A 91 -16.65 16.73 -13.71
#